data_AF-A0A975LBQ4-F1
#
_entry.id   AF-A0A975LBQ4-F1
#
_cell.length_a   1.000
_cell.length_b   1.000
_cell.length_c   1.000
_cell.angle_alpha   90.00
_cell.angle_beta   90.00
_cell.angle_gamma   90.00
#
_symmetry.space_group_name_H-M   'P 1'
#
loop_
_entity.id
_entity.type
_entity.pdbx_description
1 polymer ?
#
loop_
_entity_poly.entity_id
_entity_poly.type
_entity_poly.pdbx_seq_one_letter_code
_entity_poly.pdbx_strand_id
1 'polypeptide(L)'
;MATTTSFGTWNNHGDSGNLTVESTVLDYLSGGDTEWVQRLQDGDHFDDMVDAYRNAINAALPASVSLAGDEFYGPYYATDQDWDGELDIAEIIQGIDLGEIVDQHDPDTENYGHEHGYTAAVGTASDVVAGDYTDVSVGENDTDGNMTDTLALDPVETDATTDADMEDIEAAADKALEAAGWTRTGPWDVADNALYAPVERA
;
A
#
# COMPACT_ATOMS: atom_id res chain seq x y z
N MET A 1 24.75 37.83 12.69
CA MET A 1 24.77 36.36 12.84
C MET A 1 23.51 36.00 13.58
N ALA A 2 22.67 35.14 13.02
CA ALA A 2 21.58 34.55 13.79
C ALA A 2 22.19 33.51 14.73
N THR A 3 21.90 33.60 16.02
CA THR A 3 22.35 32.62 17.00
C THR A 3 21.35 31.48 17.00
N THR A 4 21.75 30.32 16.48
CA THR A 4 20.95 29.10 16.59
C THR A 4 20.93 28.65 18.04
N THR A 5 19.75 28.39 18.56
CA THR A 5 19.50 27.91 19.92
C THR A 5 18.81 26.56 19.84
N SER A 6 19.16 25.66 20.77
CA SER A 6 18.41 24.41 20.96
C SER A 6 17.15 24.71 21.78
N PHE A 7 16.02 24.20 21.30
CA PHE A 7 14.75 24.24 22.02
C PHE A 7 14.52 22.99 22.88
N GLY A 8 15.40 21.99 22.80
CA GLY A 8 15.28 20.72 23.51
C GLY A 8 15.31 19.52 22.56
N THR A 9 15.31 18.33 23.14
CA THR A 9 15.36 17.08 22.38
C THR A 9 13.97 16.52 22.08
N TRP A 10 13.90 15.48 21.25
CA TRP A 10 12.71 14.69 20.98
C TRP A 10 12.00 14.26 22.27
N ASN A 11 12.75 13.72 23.23
CA ASN A 11 12.21 13.31 24.53
C ASN A 11 11.55 14.47 25.32
N ASN A 12 11.93 15.73 25.07
CA ASN A 12 11.30 16.87 25.73
C ASN A 12 9.98 17.30 25.08
N HIS A 13 9.81 17.11 23.78
CA HIS A 13 8.71 17.72 23.00
C HIS A 13 7.89 16.75 22.16
N GLY A 14 8.48 15.70 21.62
CA GLY A 14 7.79 14.70 20.81
C GLY A 14 7.14 13.64 21.70
N ASP A 15 7.96 12.71 22.18
CA ASP A 15 7.49 11.59 22.98
C ASP A 15 8.39 11.36 24.20
N SER A 16 7.83 11.60 25.38
CA SER A 16 8.54 11.44 26.66
C SER A 16 8.95 9.99 26.99
N GLY A 17 8.38 9.01 26.29
CA GLY A 17 8.74 7.59 26.42
C GLY A 17 9.92 7.19 25.54
N ASN A 18 10.26 8.00 24.53
CA ASN A 18 11.18 7.64 23.47
C ASN A 18 12.30 8.67 23.31
N LEU A 19 13.51 8.19 23.00
CA LEU A 19 14.68 9.06 22.87
C LEU A 19 14.86 9.62 21.46
N THR A 20 14.26 8.98 20.46
CA THR A 20 14.40 9.30 19.04
C THR A 20 13.06 9.17 18.34
N VAL A 21 12.92 9.80 17.17
CA VAL A 21 11.72 9.69 16.32
C VAL A 21 11.48 8.24 15.89
N GLU A 22 12.55 7.53 15.51
CA GLU A 22 12.52 6.12 15.10
C GLU A 22 11.95 5.24 16.20
N SER A 23 12.29 5.52 17.47
CA SER A 23 11.77 4.74 18.60
C SER A 23 10.28 4.97 18.81
N THR A 24 9.78 6.19 18.56
CA THR A 24 8.34 6.49 18.59
C THR A 24 7.60 5.77 17.46
N VAL A 25 8.12 5.80 16.24
CA VAL A 25 7.54 5.06 15.11
C VAL A 25 7.55 3.56 15.44
N LEU A 26 8.67 3.01 15.88
CA LEU A 26 8.78 1.59 16.24
C LEU A 26 7.81 1.18 17.36
N ASP A 27 7.65 2.00 18.40
CA ASP A 27 6.71 1.74 19.49
C ASP A 27 5.26 1.72 18.98
N TYR A 28 4.91 2.65 18.09
CA TYR A 28 3.61 2.66 17.42
C TYR A 28 3.37 1.36 16.60
N LEU A 29 4.39 0.89 15.89
CA LEU A 29 4.33 -0.33 15.08
C LEU A 29 4.37 -1.63 15.88
N SER A 30 4.84 -1.60 17.12
CA SER A 30 5.08 -2.80 17.94
C SER A 30 3.83 -3.64 18.26
N GLY A 31 2.64 -3.11 17.97
CA GLY A 31 1.36 -3.82 18.07
C GLY A 31 0.96 -4.64 16.83
N GLY A 32 1.74 -4.57 15.73
CA GLY A 32 1.45 -5.24 14.46
C GLY A 32 1.68 -6.76 14.46
N ASP A 33 1.20 -7.44 13.42
CA ASP A 33 1.45 -8.87 13.20
C ASP A 33 2.93 -9.13 12.91
N THR A 34 3.45 -10.28 13.32
CA THR A 34 4.89 -10.62 13.17
C THR A 34 5.30 -10.70 11.69
N GLU A 35 4.44 -11.18 10.81
CA GLU A 35 4.73 -11.27 9.37
C GLU A 35 4.74 -9.89 8.72
N TRP A 36 3.82 -9.01 9.15
CA TRP A 36 3.77 -7.62 8.71
C TRP A 36 5.02 -6.84 9.14
N VAL A 37 5.42 -6.95 10.41
CA VAL A 37 6.65 -6.32 10.93
C VAL A 37 7.88 -6.83 10.18
N GLN A 38 7.90 -8.10 9.79
CA GLN A 38 9.01 -8.65 9.03
C GLN A 38 9.09 -8.06 7.62
N ARG A 39 7.96 -7.90 6.91
CA ARG A 39 7.92 -7.22 5.60
C ARG A 39 8.37 -5.76 5.68
N LEU A 40 7.96 -5.08 6.75
CA LEU A 40 8.37 -3.70 7.02
C LEU A 40 9.87 -3.55 7.32
N GLN A 41 10.54 -4.60 7.81
CA GLN A 41 11.99 -4.63 8.01
C GLN A 41 12.77 -5.10 6.78
N ASP A 42 12.18 -5.97 5.96
CA ASP A 42 12.79 -6.53 4.75
C ASP A 42 12.69 -5.56 3.56
N GLY A 43 11.63 -4.74 3.49
CA GLY A 43 11.52 -3.59 2.60
C GLY A 43 11.92 -2.30 3.31
N ASP A 44 12.33 -1.27 2.56
CA ASP A 44 12.76 0.02 3.12
C ASP A 44 11.59 0.84 3.73
N HIS A 45 10.41 0.24 3.93
CA HIS A 45 9.17 0.88 4.43
C HIS A 45 9.31 1.52 5.81
N PHE A 46 10.07 0.89 6.73
CA PHE A 46 10.31 1.50 8.04
C PHE A 46 11.06 2.83 7.91
N ASP A 47 12.11 2.86 7.09
CA ASP A 47 12.91 4.05 6.88
C ASP A 47 12.07 5.13 6.16
N ASP A 48 11.23 4.72 5.20
CA ASP A 48 10.28 5.63 4.54
C ASP A 48 9.25 6.24 5.51
N MET A 49 8.69 5.44 6.43
CA MET A 49 7.78 5.94 7.48
C MET A 49 8.47 6.95 8.41
N VAL A 50 9.71 6.64 8.82
CA VAL A 50 10.51 7.54 9.66
C VAL A 50 10.79 8.85 8.93
N ASP A 51 11.22 8.79 7.67
CA ASP A 51 11.54 9.96 6.87
C ASP A 51 10.29 10.80 6.60
N ALA A 52 9.16 10.16 6.26
CA ALA A 52 7.87 10.83 6.08
C ALA A 52 7.43 11.56 7.36
N TYR A 53 7.56 10.91 8.52
CA TYR A 53 7.21 11.54 9.79
C TYR A 53 8.13 12.72 10.14
N ARG A 54 9.45 12.59 9.93
CA ARG A 54 10.39 13.70 10.09
C ARG A 54 10.08 14.87 9.15
N ASN A 55 9.69 14.58 7.92
CA ASN A 55 9.31 15.58 6.94
C ASN A 55 8.03 16.29 7.36
N ALA A 56 7.02 15.56 7.85
CA ALA A 56 5.79 16.14 8.38
C ALA A 56 6.07 17.07 9.58
N ILE A 57 6.94 16.65 10.50
CA ILE A 57 7.38 17.48 11.63
C ILE A 57 8.03 18.77 11.13
N ASN A 58 9.04 18.68 10.26
CA ASN A 58 9.71 19.86 9.73
C ASN A 58 8.81 20.77 8.89
N ALA A 59 7.79 20.22 8.23
CA ALA A 59 6.81 21.01 7.49
C ALA A 59 5.80 21.73 8.40
N ALA A 60 5.49 21.16 9.57
CA ALA A 60 4.59 21.74 10.55
C ALA A 60 5.27 22.77 11.46
N LEU A 61 6.58 22.65 11.65
CA LEU A 61 7.39 23.65 12.37
C LEU A 61 7.42 24.99 11.62
N PRO A 62 7.60 26.12 12.34
CA PRO A 62 7.90 27.40 11.70
C PRO A 62 9.15 27.31 10.81
N ALA A 63 9.22 28.09 9.74
CA ALA A 63 10.23 27.91 8.70
C ALA A 63 11.68 28.08 9.17
N SER A 64 11.88 28.74 10.32
CA SER A 64 13.19 28.94 10.93
C SER A 64 13.53 27.94 12.05
N VAL A 65 12.63 26.99 12.33
CA VAL A 65 12.83 25.89 13.29
C VAL A 65 12.88 24.56 12.54
N SER A 66 13.81 23.70 12.91
CA SER A 66 13.97 22.39 12.31
C SER A 66 14.38 21.34 13.33
N LEU A 67 13.92 20.11 13.12
CA LEU A 67 14.44 18.93 13.79
C LEU A 67 15.69 18.44 13.06
N ALA A 68 16.82 18.39 13.76
CA ALA A 68 18.09 17.87 13.23
C ALA A 68 18.66 16.79 14.16
N GLY A 69 18.75 15.56 13.67
CA GLY A 69 18.88 14.40 14.55
C GLY A 69 17.66 14.34 15.47
N ASP A 70 17.88 14.30 16.79
CA ASP A 70 16.83 14.25 17.81
C ASP A 70 16.69 15.57 18.58
N GLU A 71 17.19 16.68 18.03
CA GLU A 71 17.18 17.98 18.69
C GLU A 71 16.56 19.07 17.81
N PHE A 72 15.74 19.92 18.44
CA PHE A 72 15.07 21.03 17.77
C PHE A 72 15.93 22.28 17.83
N TYR A 73 16.17 22.89 16.66
CA TYR A 73 16.99 24.07 16.54
C TYR A 73 16.24 25.19 15.84
N GLY A 74 16.50 26.43 16.24
CA GLY A 74 16.06 27.60 15.50
C GLY A 74 16.60 28.90 16.09
N PRO A 75 16.11 30.05 15.63
CA PRO A 75 16.57 31.35 16.10
C PRO A 75 16.23 31.57 17.57
N TYR A 76 17.13 32.22 18.30
CA TYR A 76 16.89 32.61 19.69
C TYR A 76 15.62 33.47 19.83
N TYR A 77 14.81 33.26 20.89
CA TYR A 77 13.51 33.94 21.12
C TYR A 77 13.53 35.48 21.02
N ALA A 78 14.69 36.13 21.19
CA ALA A 78 14.82 37.58 21.09
C ALA A 78 15.20 38.09 19.68
N THR A 79 15.28 37.22 18.68
CA THR A 79 15.46 37.56 17.26
C THR A 79 14.10 37.66 16.56
N ASP A 80 14.02 38.34 15.41
CA ASP A 80 12.80 38.37 14.59
C ASP A 80 12.40 36.93 14.22
N GLN A 81 11.29 36.46 14.78
CA GLN A 81 10.70 35.15 14.49
C GLN A 81 9.50 35.34 13.56
N ASP A 82 9.16 34.30 12.80
CA ASP A 82 8.01 34.27 11.90
C ASP A 82 6.70 33.77 12.55
N TRP A 83 6.74 33.39 13.84
CA TRP A 83 5.59 32.93 14.62
C TRP A 83 5.20 33.89 15.75
N ASP A 84 3.91 33.94 16.07
CA ASP A 84 3.37 34.74 17.16
C ASP A 84 3.35 33.95 18.47
N GLY A 85 3.95 34.50 19.54
CA GLY A 85 3.87 33.95 20.89
C GLY A 85 4.96 32.93 21.25
N GLU A 86 4.69 32.11 22.27
CA GLU A 86 5.58 31.03 22.70
C GLU A 86 5.43 29.83 21.77
N LEU A 87 6.55 29.24 21.35
CA LEU A 87 6.55 28.11 20.44
C LEU A 87 6.25 26.83 21.21
N ASP A 88 5.08 26.24 20.98
CA ASP A 88 4.73 24.93 21.51
C ASP A 88 5.02 23.83 20.47
N ILE A 89 6.23 23.27 20.53
CA ILE A 89 6.66 22.20 19.63
C ILE A 89 5.84 20.92 19.87
N ALA A 90 5.43 20.67 21.12
CA ALA A 90 4.66 19.47 21.47
C ALA A 90 3.24 19.53 20.89
N GLU A 91 2.59 20.69 20.95
CA GLU A 91 1.28 20.90 20.31
C GLU A 91 1.35 20.73 18.79
N ILE A 92 2.42 21.23 18.14
CA ILE A 92 2.65 21.04 16.71
C ILE A 92 2.78 19.55 16.36
N ILE A 93 3.61 18.80 17.10
CA ILE A 93 3.81 17.37 16.86
C ILE A 93 2.51 16.58 17.08
N GLN A 94 1.73 16.91 18.13
CA GLN A 94 0.43 16.28 18.40
C GLN A 94 -0.59 16.49 17.27
N GLY A 95 -0.42 17.52 16.45
CA GLY A 95 -1.25 17.77 15.27
C GLY A 95 -0.93 16.88 14.07
N ILE A 96 0.16 16.12 14.11
CA ILE A 96 0.59 15.23 13.03
C ILE A 96 0.00 13.84 13.27
N ASP A 97 -0.71 13.33 12.27
CA ASP A 97 -1.28 11.98 12.31
C ASP A 97 -0.22 10.95 11.89
N LEU A 98 0.46 10.37 12.89
CA LEU A 98 1.40 9.27 12.64
C LEU A 98 0.70 8.04 12.05
N GLY A 99 -0.58 7.82 12.39
CA GLY A 99 -1.35 6.72 11.82
C GLY A 99 -1.55 6.88 10.32
N GLU A 100 -1.94 8.07 9.87
CA GLU A 100 -2.08 8.36 8.44
C GLU A 100 -0.76 8.17 7.67
N ILE A 101 0.37 8.53 8.27
CA ILE A 101 1.71 8.35 7.66
C ILE A 101 2.07 6.86 7.59
N VAL A 102 1.83 6.11 8.67
CA VAL A 102 2.04 4.66 8.68
C VAL A 102 1.16 3.99 7.62
N ASP A 103 -0.11 4.37 7.52
CA ASP A 103 -1.03 3.84 6.53
C ASP A 103 -0.55 4.11 5.09
N GLN A 104 -0.02 5.32 4.82
CA GLN A 104 0.51 5.68 3.49
C GLN A 104 1.71 4.85 3.04
N HIS A 105 2.52 4.39 3.99
CA HIS A 105 3.75 3.65 3.74
C HIS A 105 3.65 2.18 4.13
N ASP A 106 2.46 1.72 4.50
CA ASP A 106 2.22 0.34 4.87
C ASP A 106 2.63 -0.58 3.70
N PRO A 107 3.45 -1.63 3.94
CA PRO A 107 3.79 -2.61 2.91
C PRO A 107 2.57 -3.29 2.27
N ASP A 108 1.41 -3.24 2.92
CA ASP A 108 0.13 -3.67 2.37
C ASP A 108 -0.58 -2.56 1.57
N THR A 109 -0.35 -1.28 1.89
CA THR A 109 -0.94 -0.15 1.15
C THR A 109 -0.30 0.05 -0.23
N GLU A 110 0.99 -0.27 -0.41
CA GLU A 110 1.62 -0.29 -1.75
C GLU A 110 1.07 -1.40 -2.67
N ASN A 111 0.22 -2.26 -2.13
CA ASN A 111 -0.22 -3.48 -2.76
C ASN A 111 -1.73 -3.50 -3.06
N TYR A 112 -2.51 -2.59 -2.44
CA TYR A 112 -3.91 -2.36 -2.81
C TYR A 112 -4.10 -1.59 -4.14
N GLY A 113 -3.02 -1.16 -4.80
CA GLY A 113 -3.08 -0.46 -6.07
C GLY A 113 -1.96 -0.88 -7.02
N HIS A 114 -2.21 -1.89 -7.85
CA HIS A 114 -1.47 -2.25 -9.07
C HIS A 114 -0.33 -3.29 -9.04
N GLU A 115 0.08 -3.88 -7.91
CA GLU A 115 1.21 -4.85 -7.92
C GLU A 115 0.85 -6.35 -7.77
N HIS A 116 -0.37 -6.70 -7.35
CA HIS A 116 -0.76 -8.12 -7.22
C HIS A 116 -1.11 -8.83 -8.54
N GLY A 117 -1.08 -8.09 -9.65
CA GLY A 117 -1.49 -8.60 -10.95
C GLY A 117 -2.99 -8.89 -10.99
N TYR A 118 -3.41 -9.53 -12.08
CA TYR A 118 -4.79 -9.88 -12.31
C TYR A 118 -4.88 -11.36 -12.64
N THR A 119 -5.98 -11.99 -12.25
CA THR A 119 -6.27 -13.38 -12.60
C THR A 119 -7.54 -13.42 -13.42
N ALA A 120 -7.46 -14.07 -14.58
CA ALA A 120 -8.64 -14.45 -15.34
C ALA A 120 -9.20 -15.75 -14.79
N ALA A 121 -10.53 -15.84 -14.68
CA ALA A 121 -11.26 -17.03 -14.30
C ALA A 121 -12.28 -17.40 -15.37
N VAL A 122 -12.35 -18.68 -15.72
CA VAL A 122 -13.40 -19.24 -16.58
C VAL A 122 -14.20 -20.25 -15.77
N GLY A 123 -15.50 -20.02 -15.62
CA GLY A 123 -16.39 -20.98 -14.98
C GLY A 123 -16.58 -22.21 -15.86
N THR A 124 -16.16 -23.39 -15.39
CA THR A 124 -16.36 -24.68 -16.07
C THR A 124 -17.21 -25.64 -15.23
N ALA A 125 -17.93 -25.09 -14.25
CA ALA A 125 -18.56 -25.88 -13.20
C ALA A 125 -19.58 -26.90 -13.76
N SER A 126 -19.65 -28.05 -13.09
CA SER A 126 -20.49 -29.19 -13.48
C SER A 126 -22.00 -28.98 -13.21
N ASP A 127 -22.37 -27.89 -12.55
CA ASP A 127 -23.75 -27.45 -12.30
C ASP A 127 -24.29 -26.49 -13.37
N VAL A 128 -23.45 -26.06 -14.32
CA VAL A 128 -23.87 -25.37 -15.54
C VAL A 128 -24.52 -26.38 -16.48
N VAL A 129 -25.57 -26.00 -17.20
CA VAL A 129 -26.25 -26.93 -18.12
C VAL A 129 -25.28 -27.25 -19.26
N ALA A 130 -24.98 -28.53 -19.48
CA ALA A 130 -24.14 -28.94 -20.61
C ALA A 130 -24.67 -28.33 -21.92
N GLY A 131 -23.80 -27.59 -22.62
CA GLY A 131 -24.13 -26.84 -23.83
C GLY A 131 -24.40 -25.34 -23.62
N ASP A 132 -24.37 -24.83 -22.38
CA ASP A 132 -24.31 -23.40 -22.11
C ASP A 132 -22.91 -22.86 -22.43
N TYR A 133 -22.85 -21.59 -22.82
CA TYR A 133 -21.59 -20.89 -23.06
C TYR A 133 -20.84 -20.65 -21.75
N THR A 134 -19.52 -20.76 -21.79
CA THR A 134 -18.67 -20.35 -20.66
C THR A 134 -18.52 -18.83 -20.65
N ASP A 135 -18.19 -18.27 -19.50
CA ASP A 135 -17.82 -16.86 -19.37
C ASP A 135 -16.40 -16.73 -18.79
N VAL A 136 -15.72 -15.67 -19.19
CA VAL A 136 -14.43 -15.26 -18.62
C VAL A 136 -14.61 -13.94 -17.87
N SER A 137 -14.05 -13.86 -16.67
CA SER A 137 -13.94 -12.63 -15.89
C SER A 137 -12.49 -12.40 -15.47
N VAL A 138 -12.16 -11.17 -15.08
CA VAL A 138 -10.83 -10.83 -14.55
C VAL A 138 -11.02 -10.18 -13.20
N GLY A 139 -10.38 -10.75 -12.18
CA GLY A 139 -10.39 -10.23 -10.82
C GLY A 139 -9.04 -9.63 -10.46
N GLU A 140 -9.08 -8.68 -9.53
CA GLU A 140 -7.90 -8.20 -8.83
C GLU A 140 -7.42 -9.26 -7.86
N ASN A 141 -6.11 -9.44 -7.75
CA ASN A 141 -5.54 -10.37 -6.79
C ASN A 141 -5.33 -9.69 -5.43
N ASP A 142 -5.48 -10.46 -4.35
CA ASP A 142 -5.06 -10.08 -3.01
C ASP A 142 -3.54 -10.24 -2.82
N THR A 143 -3.09 -9.96 -1.61
CA THR A 143 -1.68 -9.96 -1.22
C THR A 143 -1.02 -11.34 -1.27
N ASP A 144 -1.82 -12.39 -1.25
CA ASP A 144 -1.37 -13.77 -1.37
C ASP A 144 -1.42 -14.26 -2.83
N GLY A 145 -1.82 -13.41 -3.77
CA GLY A 145 -1.98 -13.73 -5.18
C GLY A 145 -3.29 -14.46 -5.52
N ASN A 146 -4.25 -14.47 -4.60
CA ASN A 146 -5.57 -15.07 -4.85
C ASN A 146 -6.51 -14.05 -5.48
N MET A 147 -7.30 -14.48 -6.47
CA MET A 147 -8.33 -13.65 -7.06
C MET A 147 -9.38 -13.23 -6.02
N THR A 148 -9.68 -11.94 -5.94
CA THR A 148 -10.71 -11.35 -5.09
C THR A 148 -12.05 -11.24 -5.81
N ASP A 149 -13.10 -10.88 -5.07
CA ASP A 149 -14.43 -10.58 -5.63
C ASP A 149 -14.48 -9.25 -6.42
N THR A 150 -13.39 -8.46 -6.41
CA THR A 150 -13.31 -7.20 -7.15
C THR A 150 -12.95 -7.47 -8.62
N LEU A 151 -13.91 -7.21 -9.51
CA LEU A 151 -13.74 -7.46 -10.94
C LEU A 151 -13.12 -6.27 -11.67
N ALA A 152 -12.01 -6.53 -12.37
CA ALA A 152 -11.42 -5.64 -13.37
C ALA A 152 -12.03 -5.84 -14.76
N LEU A 153 -12.63 -7.01 -15.02
CA LEU A 153 -13.49 -7.31 -16.17
C LEU A 153 -14.72 -8.08 -15.68
N ASP A 154 -15.91 -7.49 -15.89
CA ASP A 154 -17.19 -8.18 -15.70
C ASP A 154 -17.27 -9.43 -16.60
N PRO A 155 -18.04 -10.48 -16.22
CA PRO A 155 -18.13 -11.71 -16.99
C PRO A 155 -18.49 -11.47 -18.46
N VAL A 156 -17.68 -12.01 -19.36
CA VAL A 156 -17.87 -11.96 -20.82
C VAL A 156 -18.10 -13.38 -21.32
N GLU A 157 -19.24 -13.61 -21.97
CA GLU A 157 -19.56 -14.87 -22.63
C GLU A 157 -18.51 -15.18 -23.72
N THR A 158 -17.97 -16.40 -23.70
CA THR A 158 -17.02 -16.90 -24.69
C THR A 158 -17.77 -17.64 -25.82
N ASP A 159 -17.07 -18.01 -26.89
CA ASP A 159 -17.63 -18.81 -27.98
C ASP A 159 -17.54 -20.33 -27.75
N ALA A 160 -17.06 -20.78 -26.59
CA ALA A 160 -17.03 -22.18 -26.18
C ALA A 160 -18.16 -22.53 -25.22
N THR A 161 -18.62 -23.78 -25.30
CA THR A 161 -19.62 -24.34 -24.37
C THR A 161 -18.95 -25.17 -23.28
N THR A 162 -19.64 -25.38 -22.17
CA THR A 162 -19.16 -26.12 -20.99
C THR A 162 -18.84 -27.60 -21.26
N ASP A 163 -19.32 -28.16 -22.38
CA ASP A 163 -19.06 -29.53 -22.84
C ASP A 163 -18.01 -29.61 -23.95
N ALA A 164 -17.42 -28.49 -24.36
CA ALA A 164 -16.32 -28.46 -25.32
C ALA A 164 -15.04 -29.07 -24.73
N ASP A 165 -14.10 -29.43 -25.61
CA ASP A 165 -12.78 -29.88 -25.17
C ASP A 165 -12.06 -28.72 -24.47
N MET A 166 -11.25 -29.02 -23.45
CA MET A 166 -10.59 -27.99 -22.63
C MET A 166 -9.76 -27.02 -23.48
N GLU A 167 -9.09 -27.52 -24.51
CA GLU A 167 -8.31 -26.71 -25.45
C GLU A 167 -9.17 -25.68 -26.19
N ASP A 168 -10.42 -26.01 -26.51
CA ASP A 168 -11.37 -25.09 -27.14
C ASP A 168 -11.85 -24.02 -26.16
N ILE A 169 -12.08 -24.39 -24.89
CA ILE A 169 -12.46 -23.44 -23.82
C ILE A 169 -11.32 -22.44 -23.55
N GLU A 170 -10.08 -22.93 -23.44
CA GLU A 170 -8.90 -22.08 -23.24
C GLU A 170 -8.73 -21.09 -24.41
N ALA A 171 -8.87 -21.55 -25.65
CA ALA A 171 -8.76 -20.71 -26.84
C ALA A 171 -9.87 -19.65 -26.93
N ALA A 172 -11.11 -20.02 -26.57
CA ALA A 172 -12.24 -19.09 -26.50
C ALA A 172 -12.03 -18.01 -25.43
N ALA A 173 -11.52 -18.39 -24.27
CA ALA A 173 -11.21 -17.46 -23.18
C ALA A 173 -10.07 -16.50 -23.56
N ASP A 174 -8.98 -16.99 -24.15
CA ASP A 174 -7.86 -16.14 -24.62
C ASP A 174 -8.35 -15.09 -25.63
N LYS A 175 -9.21 -15.50 -26.57
CA LYS A 175 -9.81 -14.59 -27.55
C LYS A 175 -10.71 -13.53 -26.91
N ALA A 176 -11.50 -13.90 -25.90
CA ALA A 176 -12.36 -12.96 -25.17
C ALA A 176 -11.53 -11.96 -24.35
N LEU A 177 -10.45 -12.42 -23.71
CA LEU A 177 -9.49 -11.58 -22.98
C LEU A 177 -8.79 -10.59 -23.93
N GLU A 178 -8.27 -11.06 -25.07
CA GLU A 178 -7.64 -10.20 -26.09
C GLU A 178 -8.61 -9.11 -26.59
N ALA A 179 -9.86 -9.47 -26.86
CA ALA A 179 -10.89 -8.52 -27.28
C ALA A 179 -11.22 -7.48 -26.20
N ALA A 180 -11.05 -7.84 -24.92
CA ALA A 180 -11.25 -6.97 -23.76
C ALA A 180 -9.99 -6.17 -23.35
N GLY A 181 -8.87 -6.32 -24.07
CA GLY A 181 -7.62 -5.61 -23.78
C GLY A 181 -6.78 -6.26 -22.68
N TRP A 182 -6.87 -7.58 -22.54
CA TRP A 182 -6.10 -8.37 -21.58
C TRP A 182 -5.22 -9.39 -22.32
N THR A 183 -4.04 -9.66 -21.78
CA THR A 183 -3.12 -10.67 -22.28
C THR A 183 -2.78 -11.65 -21.17
N ARG A 184 -2.92 -12.95 -21.44
CA ARG A 184 -2.52 -14.02 -20.53
C ARG A 184 -1.00 -14.16 -20.48
N THR A 185 -0.43 -14.21 -19.27
CA THR A 185 1.02 -14.26 -19.04
C THR A 185 1.53 -15.62 -18.58
N GLY A 186 0.63 -16.55 -18.25
CA GLY A 186 0.96 -17.91 -17.78
C GLY A 186 0.00 -18.99 -18.31
N PRO A 187 0.28 -20.28 -18.06
CA PRO A 187 -0.63 -21.36 -18.41
C PRO A 187 -1.96 -21.26 -17.66
N TRP A 188 -3.02 -21.82 -18.23
CA TRP A 188 -4.25 -22.07 -17.47
C TRP A 188 -3.99 -23.15 -16.42
N ASP A 189 -4.34 -22.86 -15.18
CA ASP A 189 -4.43 -23.82 -14.09
C ASP A 189 -5.86 -24.38 -14.03
N VAL A 190 -5.97 -25.69 -13.99
CA VAL A 190 -7.24 -26.40 -14.12
C VAL A 190 -7.69 -26.85 -12.74
N ALA A 191 -8.76 -26.24 -12.24
CA ALA A 191 -9.45 -26.67 -11.04
C ALA A 191 -10.68 -27.54 -11.37
N ASP A 192 -11.29 -28.14 -10.35
CA ASP A 192 -12.44 -29.04 -10.51
C ASP A 192 -13.67 -28.38 -11.19
N ASN A 193 -13.76 -27.05 -11.16
CA ASN A 193 -14.92 -26.29 -11.62
C ASN A 193 -14.57 -24.97 -12.32
N ALA A 194 -13.28 -24.68 -12.54
CA ALA A 194 -12.84 -23.44 -13.18
C ALA A 194 -11.45 -23.57 -13.78
N LEU A 195 -11.13 -22.64 -14.67
CA LEU A 195 -9.77 -22.37 -15.15
C LEU A 195 -9.30 -21.03 -14.61
N TYR A 196 -8.04 -20.95 -14.20
CA TYR A 196 -7.42 -19.71 -13.74
C TYR A 196 -6.12 -19.43 -14.48
N ALA A 197 -5.86 -18.17 -14.84
CA ALA A 197 -4.56 -17.80 -15.38
C ALA A 197 -4.19 -16.36 -15.03
N PRO A 198 -2.90 -16.06 -14.79
CA PRO A 198 -2.46 -14.69 -14.62
C PRO A 198 -2.58 -13.92 -15.94
N VAL A 199 -3.01 -12.67 -15.84
CA VAL A 199 -3.22 -11.75 -16.97
C VAL A 199 -2.69 -10.35 -16.67
N GLU A 200 -2.39 -9.61 -17.73
CA GLU A 200 -1.98 -8.20 -17.70
C GLU A 200 -2.83 -7.40 -18.69
N ARG A 201 -2.99 -6.09 -18.44
CA ARG A 201 -3.61 -5.19 -19.42
C ARG A 201 -2.68 -5.02 -20.63
N ALA A 202 -3.24 -5.18 -21.82
CA ALA A 202 -2.55 -5.08 -23.10
C ALA A 202 -2.24 -3.63 -23.52
#